data_AF-A0AAD9USP6-F1
#
_entry.id   AF-A0AAD9USP6-F1
#
_cell.length_a   1.000
_cell.length_b   1.000
_cell.length_c   1.000
_cell.angle_alpha   90.00
_cell.angle_beta   90.00
_cell.angle_gamma   90.00
#
_symmetry.space_group_name_H-M   'P 1'
#
loop_
_entity.id
_entity.type
_entity.pdbx_description
1 polymer ?
#
loop_
_entity_poly.entity_id
_entity_poly.type
_entity_poly.pdbx_seq_one_letter_code
_entity_poly.pdbx_strand_id
1 'polypeptide(L)'
;MGYKLLGIIFFLSFVTLFEACVIVPKPVILFPLNAEYQTRDIKNRTAPGIPSGVSLAPGPYGEKDGSFEFFGNANSFIEFPNSPGGALDVRYSMTILCWVYYDENGGPDGPIFNYNTGGRYGVHFWVLNRLFWARFNDRAFTSSPFLRHTLLAGGWKFVGASYDNETGEIKLWADGALKQTRKMNAGVELGTQGSVRMGVRKNDHRCFKGKISQLQIYDVALSQRQMSELTKKPEDPYRILEFKQATAFQSSRLTNHVIRTIDNVDVDSCELLCLLEDNCTPKIQRKGTICELNNSTHVAHPDDFKKPKNYIYRGIKNPCDESLCQHSSICQAGFTDKGYRCLCAGRSCSMIREIIGEEAISGSYMLNQNDVKFKVYCHMESEDNTWTLIARFSNTDNRGEWMRDHANWWYRRTEANGKVTNPSDNDDMISPAFWSVSGQDFKITRGDDLQHTALLRTKGDCLRGQTLRAKITSYGSFRNTASWEIQPNVDGCRGSCNVSYAGRFQETVGFKQANCSGKIQGAEKIGFWCAIESTGSVMMIGGGGQPCALGDHGIGITSKGRSFYAVSSGKVNDFGDAGTVSPEMGYSLNLWIQ
;
A
#
# COMPACT_ATOMS: atom_id res chain seq x y z
N MET A 1 -15.53 -12.54 -47.80
CA MET A 1 -15.90 -12.50 -46.37
C MET A 1 -14.90 -13.20 -45.42
N GLY A 2 -13.73 -13.69 -45.90
CA GLY A 2 -12.75 -14.41 -45.07
C GLY A 2 -11.64 -13.59 -44.40
N TYR A 3 -11.37 -12.36 -44.87
CA TYR A 3 -10.25 -11.55 -44.34
C TYR A 3 -10.60 -10.67 -43.13
N LYS A 4 -11.89 -10.48 -42.81
CA LYS A 4 -12.32 -9.77 -41.59
C LYS A 4 -12.35 -10.65 -40.35
N LEU A 5 -12.49 -11.98 -40.49
CA LEU A 5 -12.55 -12.91 -39.36
C LEU A 5 -11.15 -13.20 -38.78
N LEU A 6 -10.12 -13.33 -39.64
CA LEU A 6 -8.73 -13.51 -39.17
C LEU A 6 -8.20 -12.29 -38.41
N GLY A 7 -8.53 -11.06 -38.85
CA GLY A 7 -8.12 -9.84 -38.14
C GLY A 7 -8.77 -9.67 -36.76
N ILE A 8 -10.01 -10.13 -36.57
CA ILE A 8 -10.72 -10.09 -35.28
C ILE A 8 -10.21 -11.18 -34.34
N ILE A 9 -9.88 -12.38 -34.85
CA ILE A 9 -9.28 -13.46 -34.05
C ILE A 9 -7.86 -13.09 -33.62
N PHE A 10 -7.06 -12.43 -34.48
CA PHE A 10 -5.71 -11.97 -34.13
C PHE A 10 -5.69 -10.80 -33.14
N PHE A 11 -6.70 -9.90 -33.18
CA PHE A 11 -6.84 -8.83 -32.19
C PHE A 11 -7.35 -9.34 -30.83
N LEU A 12 -8.24 -10.35 -30.82
CA LEU A 12 -8.73 -10.95 -29.58
C LEU A 12 -7.69 -11.82 -28.87
N SER A 13 -6.75 -12.45 -29.59
CA SER A 13 -5.66 -13.24 -28.98
C SER A 13 -4.56 -12.41 -28.32
N PHE A 14 -4.36 -11.15 -28.73
CA PHE A 14 -3.41 -10.24 -28.08
C PHE A 14 -3.97 -9.60 -26.79
N VAL A 15 -5.29 -9.47 -26.67
CA VAL A 15 -5.94 -8.90 -25.46
C VAL A 15 -5.96 -9.91 -24.30
N THR A 16 -5.74 -11.20 -24.56
CA THR A 16 -5.79 -12.28 -23.55
C THR A 16 -4.45 -12.68 -22.93
N LEU A 17 -3.32 -12.06 -23.31
CA LEU A 17 -1.98 -12.42 -22.81
C LEU A 17 -1.46 -11.55 -21.66
N PHE A 18 -2.15 -10.46 -21.32
CA PHE A 18 -1.69 -9.53 -20.31
C PHE A 18 -2.47 -9.69 -19.00
N GLU A 19 -1.78 -9.94 -17.88
CA GLU A 19 -2.41 -10.16 -16.57
C GLU A 19 -2.55 -8.83 -15.82
N ALA A 20 -3.78 -8.43 -15.49
CA ALA A 20 -4.03 -7.28 -14.62
C ALA A 20 -3.71 -7.63 -13.16
N CYS A 21 -2.96 -6.78 -12.46
CA CYS A 21 -2.89 -6.87 -11.00
C CYS A 21 -4.29 -6.58 -10.42
N VAL A 22 -4.90 -7.57 -9.77
CA VAL A 22 -6.23 -7.49 -9.17
C VAL A 22 -6.05 -7.43 -7.66
N ILE A 23 -6.32 -6.27 -7.07
CA ILE A 23 -6.24 -6.07 -5.62
C ILE A 23 -7.53 -6.60 -5.00
N VAL A 24 -7.43 -7.63 -4.18
CA VAL A 24 -8.55 -8.12 -3.38
C VAL A 24 -8.46 -7.46 -2.00
N PRO A 25 -9.48 -6.68 -1.57
CA PRO A 25 -9.50 -6.09 -0.23
C PRO A 25 -9.45 -7.19 0.82
N LYS A 26 -9.02 -6.91 2.05
CA LYS A 26 -9.03 -7.91 3.14
C LYS A 26 -10.45 -8.06 3.70
N PRO A 27 -10.85 -9.26 4.14
CA PRO A 27 -12.15 -9.44 4.79
C PRO A 27 -12.16 -8.74 6.17
N VAL A 28 -13.27 -8.07 6.47
CA VAL A 28 -13.54 -7.51 7.81
C VAL A 28 -13.60 -8.60 8.87
N ILE A 29 -13.99 -9.83 8.49
CA ILE A 29 -13.91 -11.03 9.34
C ILE A 29 -13.58 -12.25 8.48
N LEU A 30 -12.63 -13.07 8.95
CA LEU A 30 -12.30 -14.36 8.35
C LEU A 30 -12.25 -15.42 9.45
N PHE A 31 -13.17 -16.38 9.38
CA PHE A 31 -13.15 -17.60 10.16
C PHE A 31 -12.57 -18.73 9.30
N PRO A 32 -11.34 -19.20 9.55
CA PRO A 32 -10.76 -20.30 8.79
C PRO A 32 -11.56 -21.60 8.92
N LEU A 33 -12.22 -21.82 10.06
CA LEU A 33 -13.05 -23.00 10.36
C LEU A 33 -12.28 -24.32 10.21
N ASN A 34 -11.17 -24.43 10.93
CA ASN A 34 -10.26 -25.58 10.92
C ASN A 34 -9.76 -25.91 12.34
N ALA A 35 -8.92 -26.93 12.49
CA ALA A 35 -8.38 -27.33 13.80
C ALA A 35 -7.58 -26.24 14.53
N GLU A 36 -6.80 -25.44 13.78
CA GLU A 36 -5.90 -24.42 14.33
C GLU A 36 -6.68 -23.24 14.93
N TYR A 37 -7.64 -22.73 14.18
CA TYR A 37 -8.42 -21.55 14.57
C TYR A 37 -9.74 -21.92 15.26
N GLN A 38 -10.16 -23.19 15.19
CA GLN A 38 -11.48 -23.64 15.60
C GLN A 38 -12.55 -22.74 14.96
N THR A 39 -13.34 -22.03 15.78
CA THR A 39 -14.38 -21.09 15.36
C THR A 39 -13.99 -19.62 15.56
N ARG A 40 -12.68 -19.33 15.73
CA ARG A 40 -12.16 -17.96 15.93
C ARG A 40 -11.89 -17.24 14.61
N ASP A 41 -12.07 -15.92 14.62
CA ASP A 41 -11.54 -15.04 13.58
C ASP A 41 -10.00 -15.05 13.64
N ILE A 42 -9.35 -15.05 12.48
CA ILE A 42 -7.89 -15.12 12.37
C ILE A 42 -7.17 -13.98 13.11
N LYS A 43 -7.80 -12.81 13.24
CA LYS A 43 -7.28 -11.64 13.94
C LYS A 43 -7.93 -11.38 15.30
N ASN A 44 -8.76 -12.31 15.79
CA ASN A 44 -9.53 -12.17 17.03
C ASN A 44 -10.35 -10.86 17.11
N ARG A 45 -10.88 -10.36 15.99
CA ARG A 45 -11.69 -9.12 15.94
C ARG A 45 -13.10 -9.30 16.49
N THR A 46 -13.54 -10.54 16.64
CA THR A 46 -14.87 -10.90 17.18
C THR A 46 -14.77 -12.12 18.08
N ALA A 47 -15.80 -12.34 18.89
CA ALA A 47 -15.91 -13.52 19.75
C ALA A 47 -15.89 -14.81 18.90
N PRO A 48 -15.30 -15.91 19.41
CA PRO A 48 -15.36 -17.20 18.75
C PRO A 48 -16.81 -17.65 18.55
N GLY A 49 -17.07 -18.38 17.45
CA GLY A 49 -18.34 -19.07 17.27
C GLY A 49 -18.57 -20.14 18.35
N ILE A 50 -19.82 -20.40 18.69
CA ILE A 50 -20.25 -21.40 19.66
C ILE A 50 -20.75 -22.63 18.88
N PRO A 51 -19.91 -23.67 18.71
CA PRO A 51 -20.30 -24.88 18.01
C PRO A 51 -21.19 -25.77 18.89
N SER A 52 -22.13 -26.48 18.26
CA SER A 52 -22.95 -27.52 18.86
C SER A 52 -23.18 -28.62 17.83
N GLY A 53 -22.99 -29.88 18.22
CA GLY A 53 -23.27 -31.02 17.34
C GLY A 53 -22.59 -30.95 15.97
N VAL A 54 -21.35 -30.44 15.89
CA VAL A 54 -20.51 -30.37 14.70
C VAL A 54 -19.16 -31.03 14.99
N SER A 55 -18.45 -31.48 13.98
CA SER A 55 -17.10 -32.05 14.10
C SER A 55 -16.15 -31.46 13.07
N LEU A 56 -14.85 -31.51 13.35
CA LEU A 56 -13.84 -31.24 12.35
C LEU A 56 -13.88 -32.31 11.25
N ALA A 57 -13.58 -31.91 10.02
CA ALA A 57 -13.58 -32.78 8.85
C ALA A 57 -12.57 -32.30 7.80
N PRO A 58 -12.24 -33.14 6.79
CA PRO A 58 -11.27 -32.75 5.77
C PRO A 58 -11.67 -31.50 5.00
N GLY A 59 -10.70 -30.62 4.74
CA GLY A 59 -10.87 -29.33 4.07
C GLY A 59 -10.91 -29.40 2.53
N PRO A 60 -11.13 -28.25 1.88
CA PRO A 60 -11.22 -28.14 0.43
C PRO A 60 -9.92 -28.52 -0.31
N TYR A 61 -8.76 -28.44 0.34
CA TYR A 61 -7.47 -28.75 -0.27
C TYR A 61 -6.85 -30.07 0.26
N GLY A 62 -7.63 -30.90 0.94
CA GLY A 62 -7.21 -32.20 1.45
C GLY A 62 -6.59 -32.16 2.85
N GLU A 63 -6.66 -31.02 3.54
CA GLU A 63 -6.26 -30.91 4.94
C GLU A 63 -7.13 -31.84 5.79
N LYS A 64 -6.55 -32.58 6.74
CA LYS A 64 -7.28 -33.58 7.54
C LYS A 64 -8.45 -32.99 8.35
N ASP A 65 -8.25 -31.81 8.93
CA ASP A 65 -9.19 -31.12 9.83
C ASP A 65 -9.41 -29.66 9.38
N GLY A 66 -9.58 -29.47 8.07
CA GLY A 66 -9.67 -28.16 7.41
C GLY A 66 -11.08 -27.58 7.28
N SER A 67 -12.09 -28.21 7.86
CA SER A 67 -13.49 -27.75 7.80
C SER A 67 -14.30 -28.19 9.02
N PHE A 68 -15.52 -27.67 9.16
CA PHE A 68 -16.53 -28.21 10.07
C PHE A 68 -17.66 -28.93 9.31
N GLU A 69 -18.04 -30.10 9.80
CA GLU A 69 -19.15 -30.92 9.30
C GLU A 69 -20.43 -30.71 10.12
N PHE A 70 -21.52 -30.53 9.38
CA PHE A 70 -22.88 -30.35 9.87
C PHE A 70 -23.71 -31.59 9.52
N PHE A 71 -24.48 -32.09 10.47
CA PHE A 71 -25.13 -33.40 10.39
C PHE A 71 -26.64 -33.34 10.06
N GLY A 72 -27.18 -32.18 9.70
CA GLY A 72 -28.58 -32.06 9.25
C GLY A 72 -29.62 -32.25 10.34
N ASN A 73 -29.33 -31.85 11.57
CA ASN A 73 -30.28 -31.90 12.68
C ASN A 73 -30.26 -30.60 13.50
N ALA A 74 -31.27 -30.40 14.34
CA ALA A 74 -31.48 -29.17 15.10
C ALA A 74 -30.35 -28.83 16.09
N ASN A 75 -29.53 -29.81 16.46
CA ASN A 75 -28.39 -29.63 17.37
C ASN A 75 -27.07 -29.37 16.63
N SER A 76 -27.06 -29.41 15.30
CA SER A 76 -25.85 -29.24 14.48
C SER A 76 -25.75 -27.81 13.97
N PHE A 77 -25.00 -26.94 14.68
CA PHE A 77 -24.86 -25.53 14.35
C PHE A 77 -23.57 -24.90 14.88
N ILE A 78 -23.24 -23.73 14.33
CA ILE A 78 -22.29 -22.80 14.94
C ILE A 78 -22.98 -21.43 15.01
N GLU A 79 -23.04 -20.83 16.20
CA GLU A 79 -23.59 -19.49 16.42
C GLU A 79 -22.46 -18.49 16.68
N PHE A 80 -22.34 -17.45 15.87
CA PHE A 80 -21.37 -16.37 16.05
C PHE A 80 -22.07 -15.20 16.72
N PRO A 81 -21.71 -14.86 17.97
CA PRO A 81 -22.27 -13.72 18.67
C PRO A 81 -22.01 -12.42 17.91
N ASN A 82 -23.02 -11.55 17.85
CA ASN A 82 -22.88 -10.21 17.29
C ASN A 82 -23.84 -9.24 17.98
N SER A 83 -23.50 -7.96 17.94
CA SER A 83 -24.28 -6.86 18.50
C SER A 83 -24.32 -5.68 17.52
N PRO A 84 -25.25 -4.73 17.68
CA PRO A 84 -25.24 -3.51 16.89
C PRO A 84 -23.91 -2.76 17.04
N GLY A 85 -23.23 -2.49 15.91
CA GLY A 85 -21.90 -1.87 15.89
C GLY A 85 -20.74 -2.82 16.18
N GLY A 86 -21.01 -4.12 16.37
CA GLY A 86 -19.98 -5.14 16.46
C GLY A 86 -19.32 -5.43 15.11
N ALA A 87 -18.23 -6.19 15.13
CA ALA A 87 -17.40 -6.43 13.94
C ALA A 87 -18.12 -7.18 12.80
N LEU A 88 -19.22 -7.88 13.09
CA LEU A 88 -20.07 -8.53 12.07
C LEU A 88 -21.23 -7.63 11.61
N ASP A 89 -21.47 -6.45 12.21
CA ASP A 89 -22.50 -5.49 11.79
C ASP A 89 -21.96 -4.56 10.69
N VAL A 90 -21.79 -5.09 9.48
CA VAL A 90 -21.17 -4.42 8.31
C VAL A 90 -22.02 -3.29 7.70
N ARG A 91 -23.35 -3.36 7.84
CA ARG A 91 -24.37 -2.36 7.49
C ARG A 91 -24.53 -1.97 6.02
N TYR A 92 -23.49 -1.72 5.24
CA TYR A 92 -23.62 -1.09 3.92
C TYR A 92 -23.40 -2.09 2.80
N SER A 93 -22.31 -1.97 2.04
CA SER A 93 -21.91 -2.97 1.07
C SER A 93 -21.43 -4.23 1.78
N MET A 94 -21.64 -5.39 1.16
CA MET A 94 -21.23 -6.65 1.77
C MET A 94 -20.90 -7.70 0.73
N THR A 95 -19.88 -8.51 0.98
CA THR A 95 -19.68 -9.79 0.30
C THR A 95 -19.48 -10.90 1.33
N ILE A 96 -20.19 -12.03 1.18
CA ILE A 96 -20.04 -13.24 1.99
C ILE A 96 -19.47 -14.32 1.09
N LEU A 97 -18.34 -14.94 1.49
CA LEU A 97 -17.73 -16.07 0.78
C LEU A 97 -17.47 -17.23 1.75
N CYS A 98 -17.53 -18.46 1.25
CA CYS A 98 -17.04 -19.64 1.97
C CYS A 98 -16.88 -20.83 1.01
N TRP A 99 -16.12 -21.83 1.45
CA TRP A 99 -16.17 -23.16 0.85
C TRP A 99 -17.32 -23.95 1.46
N VAL A 100 -18.12 -24.58 0.61
CA VAL A 100 -19.24 -25.44 1.00
C VAL A 100 -19.12 -26.77 0.28
N TYR A 101 -19.28 -27.85 1.02
CA TYR A 101 -19.40 -29.21 0.51
C TYR A 101 -20.77 -29.77 0.87
N TYR A 102 -21.45 -30.38 -0.10
CA TYR A 102 -22.57 -31.27 0.13
C TYR A 102 -22.64 -32.31 -0.99
N ASP A 103 -23.17 -33.48 -0.71
CA ASP A 103 -23.29 -34.58 -1.67
C ASP A 103 -24.76 -34.91 -1.96
N GLU A 104 -24.99 -35.99 -2.72
CA GLU A 104 -26.33 -36.51 -3.01
C GLU A 104 -27.13 -36.88 -1.73
N ASN A 105 -26.44 -37.19 -0.63
CA ASN A 105 -27.00 -37.45 0.70
C ASN A 105 -27.02 -36.21 1.62
N GLY A 106 -26.58 -35.06 1.09
CA GLY A 106 -26.61 -33.75 1.73
C GLY A 106 -28.04 -33.23 1.92
N GLY A 107 -28.22 -32.42 2.96
CA GLY A 107 -29.53 -31.91 3.37
C GLY A 107 -30.07 -30.96 2.31
N PRO A 108 -31.34 -31.09 1.88
CA PRO A 108 -31.88 -30.27 0.80
C PRO A 108 -31.92 -28.78 1.16
N ASP A 109 -31.95 -28.46 2.46
CA ASP A 109 -32.22 -27.12 2.96
C ASP A 109 -31.40 -26.80 4.21
N GLY A 110 -30.99 -25.55 4.37
CA GLY A 110 -30.47 -25.02 5.63
C GLY A 110 -29.52 -23.83 5.45
N PRO A 111 -29.24 -23.10 6.55
CA PRO A 111 -28.36 -21.93 6.52
C PRO A 111 -26.90 -22.33 6.38
N ILE A 112 -26.24 -21.79 5.36
CA ILE A 112 -24.77 -21.68 5.29
C ILE A 112 -24.35 -20.51 6.19
N PHE A 113 -25.12 -19.42 6.14
CA PHE A 113 -24.88 -18.19 6.88
C PHE A 113 -26.18 -17.42 7.06
N ASN A 114 -26.52 -17.00 8.28
CA ASN A 114 -27.77 -16.28 8.53
C ASN A 114 -27.69 -15.30 9.70
N TYR A 115 -27.92 -14.01 9.45
CA TYR A 115 -28.15 -13.00 10.51
C TYR A 115 -29.53 -13.10 11.14
N ASN A 116 -29.58 -12.78 12.43
CA ASN A 116 -30.77 -12.81 13.29
C ASN A 116 -31.33 -14.24 13.48
N THR A 117 -30.74 -14.96 14.45
CA THR A 117 -30.77 -16.43 14.53
C THR A 117 -32.14 -17.05 14.81
N GLY A 118 -33.11 -16.30 15.34
CA GLY A 118 -34.45 -16.83 15.69
C GLY A 118 -35.64 -15.90 15.46
N GLY A 119 -35.40 -14.69 14.95
CA GLY A 119 -36.44 -13.69 14.67
C GLY A 119 -36.79 -13.58 13.18
N ARG A 120 -37.08 -12.36 12.72
CA ARG A 120 -37.21 -12.06 11.28
C ARG A 120 -35.86 -12.26 10.58
N TYR A 121 -35.87 -12.57 9.29
CA TYR A 121 -34.65 -12.86 8.54
C TYR A 121 -33.84 -11.59 8.28
N GLY A 122 -32.58 -11.56 8.72
CA GLY A 122 -31.58 -10.57 8.29
C GLY A 122 -30.98 -10.91 6.92
N VAL A 123 -29.75 -10.48 6.66
CA VAL A 123 -28.98 -10.98 5.51
C VAL A 123 -28.75 -12.48 5.68
N HIS A 124 -28.97 -13.26 4.62
CA HIS A 124 -28.82 -14.71 4.71
C HIS A 124 -28.44 -15.37 3.38
N PHE A 125 -27.66 -16.44 3.51
CA PHE A 125 -27.17 -17.27 2.44
C PHE A 125 -27.36 -18.76 2.81
N TRP A 126 -28.13 -19.46 1.99
CA TRP A 126 -28.72 -20.76 2.31
C TRP A 126 -28.52 -21.75 1.17
N VAL A 127 -28.63 -23.02 1.51
CA VAL A 127 -29.06 -24.05 0.57
C VAL A 127 -30.58 -24.19 0.73
N LEU A 128 -31.31 -24.20 -0.39
CA LEU A 128 -32.76 -24.42 -0.43
C LEU A 128 -33.11 -25.23 -1.68
N ASN A 129 -33.73 -26.40 -1.49
CA ASN A 129 -33.92 -27.41 -2.54
C ASN A 129 -32.61 -27.72 -3.29
N ARG A 130 -31.49 -27.83 -2.56
CA ARG A 130 -30.12 -28.03 -3.09
C ARG A 130 -29.60 -26.91 -4.00
N LEU A 131 -30.25 -25.75 -3.98
CA LEU A 131 -29.80 -24.56 -4.70
C LEU A 131 -29.27 -23.54 -3.70
N PHE A 132 -28.22 -22.83 -4.07
CA PHE A 132 -27.79 -21.65 -3.35
C PHE A 132 -28.83 -20.55 -3.48
N TRP A 133 -29.14 -19.94 -2.34
CA TRP A 133 -30.20 -18.96 -2.23
C TRP A 133 -29.77 -17.85 -1.28
N ALA A 134 -29.90 -16.59 -1.67
CA ALA A 134 -29.46 -15.45 -0.86
C ALA A 134 -30.46 -14.29 -0.85
N ARG A 135 -30.51 -13.55 0.26
CA ARG A 135 -31.20 -12.25 0.39
C ARG A 135 -30.40 -11.29 1.25
N PHE A 136 -30.48 -10.02 0.88
CA PHE A 136 -29.91 -8.89 1.59
C PHE A 136 -31.05 -8.04 2.17
N ASN A 137 -31.70 -8.55 3.21
CA ASN A 137 -32.82 -7.84 3.83
C ASN A 137 -32.31 -6.57 4.55
N ASP A 138 -33.16 -5.54 4.60
CA ASP A 138 -32.81 -4.28 5.24
C ASP A 138 -32.70 -4.42 6.77
N ARG A 139 -32.25 -3.34 7.42
CA ARG A 139 -32.07 -3.27 8.87
C ARG A 139 -33.37 -3.44 9.67
N ALA A 140 -34.52 -3.19 9.05
CA ALA A 140 -35.86 -3.44 9.60
C ALA A 140 -36.38 -4.86 9.28
N PHE A 141 -35.56 -5.70 8.66
CA PHE A 141 -35.87 -7.06 8.22
C PHE A 141 -36.97 -7.13 7.15
N THR A 142 -37.13 -6.08 6.36
CA THR A 142 -37.96 -6.09 5.14
C THR A 142 -37.27 -6.90 4.06
N SER A 143 -38.06 -7.72 3.38
CA SER A 143 -37.52 -8.67 2.40
C SER A 143 -37.09 -7.98 1.10
N SER A 144 -35.85 -8.22 0.68
CA SER A 144 -35.36 -7.83 -0.66
C SER A 144 -35.56 -8.96 -1.68
N PRO A 145 -35.43 -8.70 -3.00
CA PRO A 145 -35.46 -9.75 -4.02
C PRO A 145 -34.41 -10.83 -3.73
N PHE A 146 -34.81 -12.10 -3.87
CA PHE A 146 -33.89 -13.22 -3.66
C PHE A 146 -33.04 -13.51 -4.90
N LEU A 147 -31.86 -14.06 -4.64
CA LEU A 147 -30.99 -14.70 -5.61
C LEU A 147 -31.12 -16.22 -5.46
N ARG A 148 -31.02 -16.95 -6.57
CA ARG A 148 -31.05 -18.42 -6.62
C ARG A 148 -30.27 -18.97 -7.81
N HIS A 149 -29.32 -19.86 -7.55
CA HIS A 149 -28.49 -20.55 -8.56
C HIS A 149 -27.76 -21.74 -7.88
N THR A 150 -26.82 -22.48 -8.48
CA THR A 150 -27.05 -23.68 -9.30
C THR A 150 -27.00 -24.93 -8.41
N LEU A 151 -27.58 -26.03 -8.89
CA LEU A 151 -27.44 -27.39 -8.35
C LEU A 151 -26.02 -27.89 -8.66
N LEU A 152 -25.19 -28.10 -7.63
CA LEU A 152 -23.83 -28.62 -7.83
C LEU A 152 -23.83 -30.08 -7.39
N ALA A 153 -23.64 -30.99 -8.35
CA ALA A 153 -23.50 -32.41 -8.07
C ALA A 153 -22.12 -32.66 -7.45
N GLY A 154 -22.08 -32.92 -6.14
CA GLY A 154 -20.93 -33.41 -5.37
C GLY A 154 -19.71 -32.49 -5.27
N GLY A 155 -19.02 -32.52 -4.13
CA GLY A 155 -17.72 -31.89 -3.96
C GLY A 155 -17.72 -30.50 -3.32
N TRP A 156 -16.52 -29.93 -3.20
CA TRP A 156 -16.27 -28.60 -2.65
C TRP A 156 -16.58 -27.49 -3.65
N LYS A 157 -17.20 -26.42 -3.17
CA LYS A 157 -17.59 -25.25 -3.97
C LYS A 157 -17.28 -23.96 -3.25
N PHE A 158 -16.62 -23.03 -3.94
CA PHE A 158 -16.32 -21.70 -3.41
C PHE A 158 -17.46 -20.74 -3.77
N VAL A 159 -18.26 -20.33 -2.80
CA VAL A 159 -19.58 -19.75 -3.06
C VAL A 159 -19.79 -18.48 -2.27
N GLY A 160 -20.67 -17.63 -2.77
CA GLY A 160 -20.95 -16.38 -2.08
C GLY A 160 -22.05 -15.54 -2.65
N ALA A 161 -22.37 -14.46 -1.94
CA ALA A 161 -23.31 -13.44 -2.36
C ALA A 161 -22.77 -12.06 -2.01
N SER A 162 -23.08 -11.06 -2.82
CA SER A 162 -22.73 -9.66 -2.53
C SER A 162 -23.88 -8.69 -2.77
N TYR A 163 -23.84 -7.58 -2.05
CA TYR A 163 -24.68 -6.39 -2.22
C TYR A 163 -23.79 -5.16 -2.29
N ASP A 164 -24.04 -4.33 -3.29
CA ASP A 164 -23.41 -3.03 -3.49
C ASP A 164 -24.36 -1.91 -3.07
N ASN A 165 -24.01 -1.19 -2.02
CA ASN A 165 -24.83 -0.13 -1.47
C ASN A 165 -24.96 1.08 -2.40
N GLU A 166 -23.93 1.37 -3.21
CA GLU A 166 -23.96 2.53 -4.12
C GLU A 166 -24.90 2.27 -5.31
N THR A 167 -24.86 1.04 -5.85
CA THR A 167 -25.57 0.71 -7.09
C THR A 167 -26.89 -0.04 -6.87
N GLY A 168 -27.09 -0.60 -5.68
CA GLY A 168 -28.23 -1.47 -5.35
C GLY A 168 -28.13 -2.87 -5.98
N GLU A 169 -27.00 -3.23 -6.59
CA GLU A 169 -26.83 -4.55 -7.21
C GLU A 169 -26.64 -5.64 -6.16
N ILE A 170 -27.39 -6.73 -6.32
CA ILE A 170 -27.18 -7.98 -5.58
C ILE A 170 -26.68 -9.05 -6.54
N LYS A 171 -25.65 -9.79 -6.14
CA LYS A 171 -24.98 -10.80 -6.97
C LYS A 171 -24.81 -12.11 -6.21
N LEU A 172 -24.93 -13.21 -6.93
CA LEU A 172 -24.67 -14.57 -6.45
C LEU A 172 -23.48 -15.13 -7.22
N TRP A 173 -22.59 -15.82 -6.52
CA TRP A 173 -21.30 -16.27 -7.02
C TRP A 173 -21.06 -17.73 -6.70
N ALA A 174 -20.42 -18.44 -7.63
CA ALA A 174 -19.92 -19.79 -7.38
C ALA A 174 -18.70 -20.08 -8.26
N ASP A 175 -17.68 -20.69 -7.66
CA ASP A 175 -16.37 -21.00 -8.25
C ASP A 175 -15.81 -19.79 -9.02
N GLY A 176 -15.83 -18.62 -8.37
CA GLY A 176 -15.25 -17.37 -8.88
C GLY A 176 -16.09 -16.66 -9.96
N ALA A 177 -17.15 -17.29 -10.47
CA ALA A 177 -17.99 -16.75 -11.54
C ALA A 177 -19.29 -16.14 -11.03
N LEU A 178 -19.70 -15.01 -11.61
CA LEU A 178 -21.04 -14.43 -11.43
C LEU A 178 -22.09 -15.39 -11.98
N LYS A 179 -23.06 -15.73 -11.14
CA LYS A 179 -24.11 -16.70 -11.42
C LYS A 179 -25.47 -16.08 -11.63
N GLN A 180 -25.77 -15.07 -10.84
CA GLN A 180 -26.99 -14.29 -11.00
C GLN A 180 -26.75 -12.87 -10.49
N THR A 181 -27.38 -11.90 -11.14
CA THR A 181 -27.46 -10.53 -10.65
C THR A 181 -28.92 -10.07 -10.68
N ARG A 182 -29.30 -9.29 -9.67
CA ARG A 182 -30.57 -8.57 -9.60
C ARG A 182 -30.31 -7.21 -8.95
N LYS A 183 -31.34 -6.37 -8.85
CA LYS A 183 -31.27 -5.10 -8.14
C LYS A 183 -32.25 -5.04 -6.99
N MET A 184 -31.84 -4.36 -5.93
CA MET A 184 -32.68 -3.78 -4.89
C MET A 184 -32.38 -2.29 -4.78
N ASN A 185 -32.94 -1.60 -3.78
CA ASN A 185 -32.66 -0.18 -3.59
C ASN A 185 -31.18 0.04 -3.20
N ALA A 186 -30.57 1.08 -3.77
CA ALA A 186 -29.28 1.61 -3.29
C ALA A 186 -29.46 2.34 -1.95
N GLY A 187 -28.38 2.53 -1.21
CA GLY A 187 -28.38 3.21 0.09
C GLY A 187 -29.05 2.43 1.23
N VAL A 188 -29.40 1.15 1.02
CA VAL A 188 -30.03 0.33 2.06
C VAL A 188 -29.01 -0.11 3.11
N GLU A 189 -29.31 0.21 4.37
CA GLU A 189 -28.65 -0.44 5.51
C GLU A 189 -29.15 -1.87 5.67
N LEU A 190 -28.23 -2.82 5.71
CA LEU A 190 -28.46 -4.24 5.82
C LEU A 190 -28.83 -4.67 7.25
N GLY A 191 -29.64 -5.72 7.35
CA GLY A 191 -30.00 -6.40 8.59
C GLY A 191 -28.88 -7.27 9.15
N THR A 192 -27.78 -6.64 9.55
CA THR A 192 -26.54 -7.27 10.05
C THR A 192 -26.31 -7.13 11.56
N GLN A 193 -27.26 -6.56 12.30
CA GLN A 193 -27.09 -6.17 13.71
C GLN A 193 -27.25 -7.31 14.73
N GLY A 194 -27.69 -8.50 14.30
CA GLY A 194 -27.91 -9.66 15.17
C GLY A 194 -26.83 -10.73 15.02
N SER A 195 -26.82 -11.73 15.90
CA SER A 195 -25.92 -12.89 15.79
C SER A 195 -26.11 -13.63 14.46
N VAL A 196 -25.04 -14.27 14.00
CA VAL A 196 -25.00 -15.11 12.80
C VAL A 196 -25.12 -16.58 13.21
N ARG A 197 -25.82 -17.40 12.43
CA ARG A 197 -25.88 -18.85 12.65
C ARG A 197 -25.80 -19.63 11.35
N MET A 198 -25.08 -20.76 11.41
CA MET A 198 -24.94 -21.75 10.34
C MET A 198 -25.42 -23.11 10.84
N GLY A 199 -25.79 -24.02 9.93
CA GLY A 199 -26.34 -25.34 10.26
C GLY A 199 -27.87 -25.32 10.39
N VAL A 200 -28.41 -24.58 11.36
CA VAL A 200 -29.87 -24.45 11.59
C VAL A 200 -30.22 -23.14 12.28
N ARG A 201 -31.34 -22.50 11.91
CA ARG A 201 -31.88 -21.33 12.65
C ARG A 201 -32.70 -21.79 13.86
N LYS A 202 -32.76 -20.95 14.89
CA LYS A 202 -33.72 -21.14 15.99
C LYS A 202 -35.14 -21.05 15.40
N ASN A 203 -36.02 -21.95 15.82
CA ASN A 203 -37.42 -22.04 15.37
C ASN A 203 -37.61 -22.39 13.87
N ASP A 204 -36.59 -22.96 13.21
CA ASP A 204 -36.69 -23.48 11.83
C ASP A 204 -36.36 -24.98 11.82
N HIS A 205 -37.04 -25.74 10.97
CA HIS A 205 -36.84 -27.19 10.86
C HIS A 205 -35.83 -27.57 9.76
N ARG A 206 -35.44 -26.62 8.90
CA ARG A 206 -34.51 -26.86 7.80
C ARG A 206 -33.07 -26.84 8.30
N CYS A 207 -32.41 -27.98 8.18
CA CYS A 207 -31.08 -28.22 8.74
C CYS A 207 -30.07 -28.56 7.65
N PHE A 208 -29.01 -27.75 7.54
CA PHE A 208 -27.92 -27.98 6.61
C PHE A 208 -27.15 -29.25 7.00
N LYS A 209 -26.88 -30.10 6.01
CA LYS A 209 -26.01 -31.27 6.15
C LYS A 209 -24.95 -31.21 5.05
N GLY A 210 -23.70 -31.09 5.46
CA GLY A 210 -22.56 -30.80 4.60
C GLY A 210 -21.38 -30.24 5.40
N LYS A 211 -20.36 -29.72 4.72
CA LYS A 211 -19.18 -29.13 5.37
C LYS A 211 -19.01 -27.68 4.94
N ILE A 212 -18.49 -26.85 5.84
CA ILE A 212 -18.18 -25.43 5.58
C ILE A 212 -16.75 -25.15 6.03
N SER A 213 -16.02 -24.39 5.22
CA SER A 213 -14.66 -23.93 5.51
C SER A 213 -14.46 -22.47 5.07
N GLN A 214 -13.52 -21.77 5.69
CA GLN A 214 -13.08 -20.41 5.32
C GLN A 214 -14.21 -19.39 5.09
N LEU A 215 -15.04 -19.13 6.10
CA LEU A 215 -16.07 -18.09 6.03
C LEU A 215 -15.41 -16.70 6.06
N GLN A 216 -15.65 -15.93 5.00
CA GLN A 216 -15.11 -14.59 4.76
C GLN A 216 -16.25 -13.58 4.62
N ILE A 217 -16.08 -12.43 5.24
CA ILE A 217 -17.03 -11.31 5.19
C ILE A 217 -16.26 -10.06 4.82
N TYR A 218 -16.75 -9.33 3.82
CA TYR A 218 -16.22 -8.06 3.35
C TYR A 218 -17.27 -6.97 3.52
N ASP A 219 -16.83 -5.73 3.74
CA ASP A 219 -17.62 -4.50 3.78
C ASP A 219 -17.75 -3.79 2.43
N VAL A 220 -17.36 -4.49 1.37
CA VAL A 220 -17.45 -4.03 -0.02
C VAL A 220 -18.05 -5.12 -0.91
N ALA A 221 -18.63 -4.72 -2.03
CA ALA A 221 -19.08 -5.63 -3.07
C ALA A 221 -17.91 -6.02 -3.98
N LEU A 222 -17.44 -7.27 -3.90
CA LEU A 222 -16.31 -7.73 -4.72
C LEU A 222 -16.68 -7.79 -6.21
N SER A 223 -15.72 -7.44 -7.05
CA SER A 223 -15.80 -7.52 -8.51
C SER A 223 -15.55 -8.92 -9.05
N GLN A 224 -15.99 -9.21 -10.27
CA GLN A 224 -15.74 -10.49 -10.95
C GLN A 224 -14.25 -10.88 -10.98
N ARG A 225 -13.35 -9.89 -11.15
CA ARG A 225 -11.91 -10.13 -11.16
C ARG A 225 -11.41 -10.52 -9.78
N GLN A 226 -11.77 -9.78 -8.73
CA GLN A 226 -11.40 -10.11 -7.35
C GLN A 226 -11.91 -11.49 -6.92
N MET A 227 -13.13 -11.83 -7.35
CA MET A 227 -13.73 -13.14 -7.11
C MET A 227 -12.96 -14.28 -7.80
N SER A 228 -12.40 -14.02 -8.98
CA SER A 228 -11.59 -14.99 -9.71
C SER A 228 -10.24 -15.23 -9.04
N GLU A 229 -9.63 -14.20 -8.45
CA GLU A 229 -8.38 -14.33 -7.70
C GLU A 229 -8.55 -15.19 -6.44
N LEU A 230 -9.64 -15.00 -5.69
CA LEU A 230 -9.90 -15.77 -4.46
C LEU A 230 -10.14 -17.27 -4.69
N THR A 231 -10.39 -17.69 -5.93
CA THR A 231 -10.53 -19.11 -6.28
C THR A 231 -9.23 -19.80 -6.68
N LYS A 232 -8.15 -19.05 -6.87
CA LYS A 232 -6.84 -19.64 -7.12
C LYS A 232 -6.41 -20.33 -5.82
N LYS A 233 -5.99 -21.60 -5.92
CA LYS A 233 -5.38 -22.30 -4.79
C LYS A 233 -4.21 -21.45 -4.27
N PRO A 234 -4.02 -21.28 -2.95
CA PRO A 234 -2.81 -20.65 -2.44
C PRO A 234 -1.61 -21.47 -2.94
N GLU A 235 -0.90 -20.97 -3.94
CA GLU A 235 0.38 -21.51 -4.31
C GLU A 235 1.36 -21.07 -3.22
N ASP A 236 2.10 -22.01 -2.63
CA ASP A 236 3.34 -21.65 -1.95
C ASP A 236 4.15 -20.85 -2.97
N PRO A 237 4.57 -19.61 -2.68
CA PRO A 237 5.32 -18.81 -3.63
C PRO A 237 6.73 -19.41 -3.76
N TYR A 238 6.82 -20.50 -4.51
CA TYR A 238 8.09 -21.08 -4.90
C TYR A 238 8.64 -20.24 -6.05
N ARG A 239 9.95 -20.00 -6.03
CA ARG A 239 10.65 -19.24 -7.05
C ARG A 239 11.73 -20.09 -7.70
N ILE A 240 11.73 -20.14 -9.02
CA ILE A 240 12.70 -20.86 -9.84
C ILE A 240 13.26 -19.91 -10.89
N LEU A 241 14.57 -19.70 -10.88
CA LEU A 241 15.27 -18.90 -11.89
C LEU A 241 16.13 -19.82 -12.77
N GLU A 242 15.85 -19.86 -14.08
CA GLU A 242 16.66 -20.62 -15.03
C GLU A 242 17.79 -19.76 -15.62
N PHE A 243 19.00 -19.86 -15.08
CA PHE A 243 20.20 -19.26 -15.66
C PHE A 243 20.75 -20.12 -16.80
N LYS A 244 20.56 -19.69 -18.05
CA LYS A 244 21.03 -20.43 -19.23
C LYS A 244 22.41 -19.97 -19.66
N GLN A 245 23.22 -20.89 -20.18
CA GLN A 245 24.53 -20.56 -20.73
C GLN A 245 24.45 -19.59 -21.93
N ALA A 246 23.35 -19.67 -22.70
CA ALA A 246 23.09 -18.75 -23.81
C ALA A 246 22.92 -17.28 -23.40
N THR A 247 22.60 -17.02 -22.13
CA THR A 247 22.44 -15.67 -21.54
C THR A 247 23.59 -15.31 -20.60
N ALA A 248 24.72 -16.03 -20.69
CA ALA A 248 25.95 -15.74 -19.96
C ALA A 248 26.95 -15.00 -20.85
N PHE A 249 27.26 -13.75 -20.50
CA PHE A 249 28.17 -12.90 -21.28
C PHE A 249 29.41 -12.55 -20.48
N GLN A 250 30.57 -12.85 -21.05
CA GLN A 250 31.87 -12.45 -20.52
C GLN A 250 32.12 -10.96 -20.76
N SER A 251 32.90 -10.35 -19.87
CA SER A 251 33.23 -8.91 -19.90
C SER A 251 32.01 -8.03 -20.12
N SER A 252 30.91 -8.29 -19.41
CA SER A 252 29.63 -7.63 -19.61
C SER A 252 28.93 -7.32 -18.29
N ARG A 253 28.22 -6.19 -18.23
CA ARG A 253 27.51 -5.71 -17.04
C ARG A 253 26.31 -4.84 -17.45
N LEU A 254 25.26 -4.83 -16.62
CA LEU A 254 24.16 -3.87 -16.70
C LEU A 254 24.43 -2.67 -15.75
N THR A 255 24.33 -1.44 -16.23
CA THR A 255 24.46 -0.22 -15.42
C THR A 255 23.10 0.29 -14.94
N ASN A 256 23.04 1.08 -13.86
CA ASN A 256 21.81 1.72 -13.34
C ASN A 256 20.74 0.78 -12.74
N HIS A 257 20.93 -0.55 -12.82
CA HIS A 257 19.94 -1.56 -12.41
C HIS A 257 20.40 -2.44 -11.22
N VAL A 258 21.49 -2.06 -10.53
CA VAL A 258 22.00 -2.81 -9.37
C VAL A 258 21.08 -2.61 -8.17
N ILE A 259 20.53 -3.69 -7.64
CA ILE A 259 19.74 -3.75 -6.40
C ILE A 259 20.69 -3.72 -5.20
N ARG A 260 21.67 -4.63 -5.21
CA ARG A 260 22.59 -4.86 -4.10
C ARG A 260 23.93 -5.35 -4.62
N THR A 261 25.00 -4.86 -4.02
CA THR A 261 26.38 -5.35 -4.22
C THR A 261 26.84 -6.05 -2.95
N ILE A 262 27.43 -7.23 -3.08
CA ILE A 262 27.84 -8.08 -1.97
C ILE A 262 29.25 -8.59 -2.24
N ASP A 263 30.17 -8.33 -1.31
CA ASP A 263 31.56 -8.75 -1.41
C ASP A 263 31.78 -10.15 -0.80
N ASN A 264 32.85 -10.82 -1.20
CA ASN A 264 33.27 -12.15 -0.74
C ASN A 264 32.23 -13.26 -0.99
N VAL A 265 31.53 -13.19 -2.13
CA VAL A 265 30.53 -14.16 -2.55
C VAL A 265 31.05 -14.88 -3.79
N ASP A 266 31.12 -16.21 -3.74
CA ASP A 266 31.43 -17.03 -4.91
C ASP A 266 30.26 -17.07 -5.92
N VAL A 267 30.50 -17.65 -7.09
CA VAL A 267 29.54 -17.60 -8.20
C VAL A 267 28.22 -18.31 -7.89
N ASP A 268 28.24 -19.40 -7.13
CA ASP A 268 27.06 -20.23 -6.85
C ASP A 268 26.24 -19.61 -5.71
N SER A 269 26.92 -19.10 -4.68
CA SER A 269 26.28 -18.32 -3.61
C SER A 269 25.57 -17.07 -4.15
N CYS A 270 26.12 -16.42 -5.19
CA CYS A 270 25.50 -15.29 -5.85
C CYS A 270 24.17 -15.66 -6.57
N GLU A 271 24.04 -16.91 -7.03
CA GLU A 271 22.79 -17.42 -7.61
C GLU A 271 21.69 -17.55 -6.57
N LEU A 272 22.04 -18.15 -5.43
CA LEU A 272 21.11 -18.33 -4.31
C LEU A 272 20.65 -16.97 -3.77
N LEU A 273 21.56 -16.00 -3.66
CA LEU A 273 21.21 -14.64 -3.25
C LEU A 273 20.25 -13.96 -4.24
N CYS A 274 20.39 -14.22 -5.54
CA CYS A 274 19.45 -13.74 -6.55
C CYS A 274 18.08 -14.43 -6.40
N LEU A 275 18.04 -15.72 -6.09
CA LEU A 275 16.79 -16.45 -5.82
C LEU A 275 16.06 -15.95 -4.58
N LEU A 276 16.79 -15.48 -3.57
CA LEU A 276 16.22 -14.90 -2.35
C LEU A 276 15.80 -13.42 -2.51
N GLU A 277 16.31 -12.73 -3.53
CA GLU A 277 15.95 -11.34 -3.82
C GLU A 277 14.88 -11.29 -4.92
N ASP A 278 13.61 -11.14 -4.53
CA ASP A 278 12.42 -11.26 -5.41
C ASP A 278 12.51 -10.47 -6.72
N ASN A 279 13.21 -9.33 -6.73
CA ASN A 279 13.36 -8.49 -7.91
C ASN A 279 14.55 -8.83 -8.80
N CYS A 280 15.43 -9.73 -8.36
CA CYS A 280 16.62 -10.09 -9.11
C CYS A 280 16.28 -10.82 -10.41
N THR A 281 16.84 -10.37 -11.54
CA THR A 281 16.67 -10.99 -12.85
C THR A 281 18.01 -11.51 -13.39
N PRO A 282 19.07 -10.70 -13.60
CA PRO A 282 20.41 -11.23 -13.75
C PRO A 282 21.25 -11.03 -12.49
N LYS A 283 22.22 -11.93 -12.32
CA LYS A 283 23.36 -11.72 -11.43
C LYS A 283 24.59 -11.33 -12.24
N ILE A 284 25.46 -10.52 -11.65
CA ILE A 284 26.72 -10.10 -12.27
C ILE A 284 27.85 -10.34 -11.29
N GLN A 285 28.82 -11.16 -11.70
CA GLN A 285 30.03 -11.40 -10.92
C GLN A 285 31.13 -10.43 -11.38
N ARG A 286 31.73 -9.70 -10.45
CA ARG A 286 32.88 -8.82 -10.70
C ARG A 286 34.10 -9.36 -9.97
N LYS A 287 35.23 -9.49 -10.67
CA LYS A 287 36.52 -9.98 -10.12
C LYS A 287 36.43 -11.35 -9.40
N GLY A 288 35.39 -12.14 -9.68
CA GLY A 288 35.20 -13.47 -9.09
C GLY A 288 34.63 -13.49 -7.67
N THR A 289 34.67 -12.40 -6.90
CA THR A 289 34.24 -12.37 -5.48
C THR A 289 33.17 -11.33 -5.16
N ILE A 290 32.82 -10.45 -6.09
CA ILE A 290 31.81 -9.40 -5.88
C ILE A 290 30.57 -9.78 -6.67
N CYS A 291 29.45 -9.96 -5.99
CA CYS A 291 28.14 -10.29 -6.55
C CYS A 291 27.28 -9.03 -6.65
N GLU A 292 26.78 -8.70 -7.84
CA GLU A 292 25.81 -7.64 -8.07
C GLU A 292 24.47 -8.25 -8.50
N LEU A 293 23.44 -8.08 -7.68
CA LEU A 293 22.06 -8.45 -8.00
C LEU A 293 21.40 -7.31 -8.77
N ASN A 294 20.72 -7.60 -9.88
CA ASN A 294 20.16 -6.56 -10.75
C ASN A 294 18.66 -6.78 -11.00
N ASN A 295 17.90 -5.70 -11.16
CA ASN A 295 16.44 -5.75 -11.33
C ASN A 295 15.95 -5.66 -12.79
N SER A 296 16.86 -5.75 -13.77
CA SER A 296 16.52 -5.67 -15.19
C SER A 296 17.47 -6.54 -16.02
N THR A 297 17.08 -6.83 -17.26
CA THR A 297 17.88 -7.59 -18.23
C THR A 297 18.47 -6.69 -19.32
N HIS A 298 19.43 -7.24 -20.06
CA HIS A 298 19.97 -6.62 -21.27
C HIS A 298 18.97 -6.59 -22.45
N VAL A 299 17.90 -7.40 -22.39
CA VAL A 299 16.83 -7.40 -23.38
C VAL A 299 15.89 -6.22 -23.13
N ALA A 300 15.49 -6.03 -21.87
CA ALA A 300 14.62 -4.92 -21.47
C ALA A 300 15.33 -3.56 -21.59
N HIS A 301 16.62 -3.49 -21.27
CA HIS A 301 17.41 -2.26 -21.31
C HIS A 301 18.75 -2.47 -22.05
N PRO A 302 18.72 -2.55 -23.40
CA PRO A 302 19.92 -2.81 -24.19
C PRO A 302 20.97 -1.69 -24.07
N ASP A 303 20.54 -0.44 -23.89
CA ASP A 303 21.44 0.72 -23.77
C ASP A 303 22.26 0.71 -22.48
N ASP A 304 21.74 0.10 -21.41
CA ASP A 304 22.43 -0.04 -20.13
C ASP A 304 23.41 -1.23 -20.11
N PHE A 305 23.41 -2.06 -21.15
CA PHE A 305 24.28 -3.22 -21.24
C PHE A 305 25.66 -2.83 -21.77
N LYS A 306 26.64 -2.76 -20.87
CA LYS A 306 28.02 -2.35 -21.17
C LYS A 306 28.96 -3.55 -21.16
N LYS A 307 30.10 -3.41 -21.83
CA LYS A 307 31.12 -4.47 -21.96
C LYS A 307 32.44 -4.18 -21.22
N PRO A 308 32.44 -3.94 -19.89
CA PRO A 308 33.67 -3.74 -19.13
C PRO A 308 34.42 -5.05 -18.85
N LYS A 309 35.76 -5.01 -18.85
CA LYS A 309 36.61 -6.15 -18.45
C LYS A 309 36.34 -6.56 -17.00
N ASN A 310 36.51 -7.85 -16.68
CA ASN A 310 36.38 -8.45 -15.34
C ASN A 310 34.95 -8.55 -14.78
N TYR A 311 33.93 -8.50 -15.63
CA TYR A 311 32.53 -8.72 -15.27
C TYR A 311 31.97 -9.93 -16.01
N ILE A 312 31.19 -10.74 -15.32
CA ILE A 312 30.47 -11.89 -15.88
C ILE A 312 28.99 -11.66 -15.64
N TYR A 313 28.26 -11.35 -16.70
CA TYR A 313 26.80 -11.23 -16.67
C TYR A 313 26.18 -12.61 -16.84
N ARG A 314 25.24 -12.99 -15.97
CA ARG A 314 24.40 -14.19 -16.15
C ARG A 314 22.93 -13.79 -16.06
N GLY A 315 22.27 -13.78 -17.22
CA GLY A 315 20.83 -13.56 -17.32
C GLY A 315 20.01 -14.83 -17.21
N ILE A 316 18.73 -14.65 -16.98
CA ILE A 316 17.70 -15.70 -17.00
C ILE A 316 16.88 -15.59 -18.29
N LYS A 317 16.14 -16.66 -18.63
CA LYS A 317 14.97 -16.49 -19.50
C LYS A 317 13.91 -15.73 -18.70
N ASN A 318 13.68 -14.47 -19.02
CA ASN A 318 12.81 -13.60 -18.23
C ASN A 318 11.47 -13.35 -18.94
N PRO A 319 10.36 -13.98 -18.51
CA PRO A 319 9.03 -13.68 -19.05
C PRO A 319 8.66 -12.19 -18.92
N CYS A 320 9.24 -11.49 -17.95
CA CYS A 320 8.98 -10.07 -17.73
C CYS A 320 9.55 -9.14 -18.83
N ASP A 321 10.43 -9.62 -19.70
CA ASP A 321 10.99 -8.81 -20.79
C ASP A 321 9.93 -8.46 -21.86
N GLU A 322 8.83 -9.22 -21.96
CA GLU A 322 7.76 -9.02 -22.95
C GLU A 322 6.58 -8.16 -22.44
N SER A 323 6.72 -7.48 -21.30
CA SER A 323 5.69 -6.60 -20.71
C SER A 323 4.35 -7.30 -20.40
N LEU A 324 4.39 -8.45 -19.73
CA LEU A 324 3.21 -9.31 -19.50
C LEU A 324 2.22 -8.82 -18.43
N CYS A 325 2.59 -7.81 -17.63
CA CYS A 325 1.80 -7.29 -16.52
C CYS A 325 1.07 -5.98 -16.89
N GLN A 326 -0.26 -5.93 -16.79
CA GLN A 326 -1.05 -4.72 -17.09
C GLN A 326 -0.99 -3.68 -15.95
N HIS A 327 -1.48 -2.47 -16.25
CA HIS A 327 -1.68 -1.38 -15.29
C HIS A 327 -0.42 -0.99 -14.51
N SER A 328 0.75 -1.07 -15.17
CA SER A 328 2.01 -0.58 -14.60
C SER A 328 2.47 -1.33 -13.34
N SER A 329 1.99 -2.56 -13.12
CA SER A 329 2.48 -3.47 -12.09
C SER A 329 3.94 -3.92 -12.33
N ILE A 330 4.63 -4.35 -11.27
CA ILE A 330 5.99 -4.90 -11.30
C ILE A 330 5.89 -6.38 -11.66
N CYS A 331 6.54 -6.78 -12.74
CA CYS A 331 6.73 -8.20 -13.05
C CYS A 331 7.95 -8.72 -12.29
N GLN A 332 7.80 -9.78 -11.51
CA GLN A 332 8.89 -10.50 -10.86
C GLN A 332 9.03 -11.88 -11.46
N ALA A 333 10.25 -12.21 -11.89
CA ALA A 333 10.55 -13.45 -12.58
C ALA A 333 10.76 -14.63 -11.63
N GLY A 334 10.40 -15.81 -12.10
CA GLY A 334 10.61 -17.11 -11.47
C GLY A 334 9.49 -17.56 -10.54
N PHE A 335 8.44 -16.78 -10.32
CA PHE A 335 7.34 -17.14 -9.43
C PHE A 335 6.22 -17.88 -10.15
N THR A 336 5.52 -18.77 -9.44
CA THR A 336 4.38 -19.57 -9.94
C THR A 336 4.74 -20.52 -11.09
N ASP A 337 3.81 -21.38 -11.47
CA ASP A 337 3.96 -22.28 -12.63
C ASP A 337 4.18 -21.52 -13.96
N LYS A 338 3.82 -20.24 -14.03
CA LYS A 338 4.00 -19.38 -15.22
C LYS A 338 5.43 -18.81 -15.35
N GLY A 339 6.24 -18.91 -14.30
CA GLY A 339 7.58 -18.34 -14.24
C GLY A 339 7.63 -16.83 -14.05
N TYR A 340 6.53 -16.17 -13.69
CA TYR A 340 6.49 -14.79 -13.20
C TYR A 340 5.27 -14.51 -12.31
N ARG A 341 5.30 -13.40 -11.54
CA ARG A 341 4.13 -12.80 -10.86
C ARG A 341 4.07 -11.29 -11.08
N CYS A 342 2.88 -10.70 -11.02
CA CYS A 342 2.67 -9.24 -11.14
C CYS A 342 2.32 -8.62 -9.77
N LEU A 343 3.12 -7.67 -9.27
CA LEU A 343 2.86 -6.90 -8.05
C LEU A 343 2.33 -5.51 -8.38
N CYS A 344 1.28 -5.05 -7.69
CA CYS A 344 0.68 -3.75 -7.94
C CYS A 344 1.63 -2.59 -7.59
N ALA A 345 1.68 -1.54 -8.43
CA ALA A 345 2.31 -0.27 -8.11
C ALA A 345 1.24 0.73 -7.61
N GLY A 346 1.41 1.28 -6.41
CA GLY A 346 0.50 2.29 -5.85
C GLY A 346 0.85 3.71 -6.31
N ARG A 347 -0.09 4.64 -6.17
CA ARG A 347 0.17 6.07 -6.40
C ARG A 347 0.86 6.75 -5.20
N SER A 348 0.67 6.21 -4.00
CA SER A 348 1.31 6.66 -2.76
C SER A 348 1.70 5.45 -1.90
N CYS A 349 2.56 5.67 -0.91
CA CYS A 349 2.86 4.62 0.08
C CYS A 349 1.59 4.18 0.83
N SER A 350 0.66 5.10 1.13
CA SER A 350 -0.62 4.78 1.78
C SER A 350 -1.45 3.82 0.93
N MET A 351 -1.56 4.07 -0.38
CA MET A 351 -2.22 3.13 -1.29
C MET A 351 -1.51 1.77 -1.32
N ILE A 352 -0.17 1.74 -1.25
CA ILE A 352 0.57 0.48 -1.16
C ILE A 352 0.26 -0.26 0.15
N ARG A 353 0.16 0.45 1.28
CA ARG A 353 -0.24 -0.15 2.56
C ARG A 353 -1.68 -0.66 2.51
N GLU A 354 -2.61 0.03 1.85
CA GLU A 354 -3.97 -0.47 1.61
C GLU A 354 -3.96 -1.75 0.75
N ILE A 355 -3.10 -1.80 -0.27
CA ILE A 355 -2.94 -2.95 -1.17
C ILE A 355 -2.38 -4.18 -0.43
N ILE A 356 -1.29 -4.01 0.32
CA ILE A 356 -0.56 -5.11 0.97
C ILE A 356 -1.19 -5.45 2.36
N GLY A 357 -1.79 -4.46 3.02
CA GLY A 357 -2.29 -4.53 4.39
C GLY A 357 -1.17 -4.74 5.42
N GLU A 358 -1.49 -5.41 6.53
CA GLU A 358 -0.58 -5.55 7.70
C GLU A 358 0.85 -6.05 7.42
N GLU A 359 1.06 -6.82 6.34
CA GLU A 359 2.38 -7.33 5.94
C GLU A 359 3.28 -6.27 5.29
N ALA A 360 2.74 -5.08 4.95
CA ALA A 360 3.55 -4.03 4.33
C ALA A 360 4.58 -3.50 5.34
N ILE A 361 5.84 -3.79 5.11
CA ILE A 361 6.93 -3.31 5.96
C ILE A 361 7.52 -2.02 5.43
N SER A 362 8.19 -1.25 6.29
CA SER A 362 8.98 -0.10 5.85
C SER A 362 10.07 -0.54 4.88
N GLY A 363 10.27 0.20 3.79
CA GLY A 363 11.20 -0.22 2.75
C GLY A 363 11.06 0.53 1.44
N SER A 364 11.73 0.03 0.41
CA SER A 364 11.71 0.61 -0.93
C SER A 364 10.53 0.10 -1.74
N TYR A 365 9.74 1.01 -2.29
CA TYR A 365 8.59 0.67 -3.14
C TYR A 365 8.60 1.47 -4.44
N MET A 366 7.95 0.93 -5.48
CA MET A 366 7.69 1.66 -6.73
C MET A 366 6.36 2.39 -6.63
N LEU A 367 6.37 3.69 -6.88
CA LEU A 367 5.16 4.46 -7.15
C LEU A 367 4.95 4.64 -8.65
N ASN A 368 3.70 4.76 -9.05
CA ASN A 368 3.31 5.14 -10.40
C ASN A 368 2.46 6.41 -10.36
N GLN A 369 2.94 7.48 -10.96
CA GLN A 369 2.22 8.75 -11.12
C GLN A 369 2.05 9.06 -12.60
N ASN A 370 0.82 8.93 -13.12
CA ASN A 370 0.48 9.19 -14.52
C ASN A 370 1.44 8.49 -15.51
N ASP A 371 1.64 7.18 -15.31
CA ASP A 371 2.52 6.29 -16.09
C ASP A 371 4.04 6.55 -15.92
N VAL A 372 4.42 7.48 -15.04
CA VAL A 372 5.81 7.66 -14.61
C VAL A 372 6.07 6.83 -13.37
N LYS A 373 6.98 5.86 -13.49
CA LYS A 373 7.38 4.97 -12.39
C LYS A 373 8.66 5.46 -11.72
N PHE A 374 8.69 5.50 -10.40
CA PHE A 374 9.90 5.83 -9.64
C PHE A 374 9.93 5.14 -8.27
N LYS A 375 11.13 4.92 -7.73
CA LYS A 375 11.34 4.34 -6.39
C LYS A 375 11.24 5.41 -5.31
N VAL A 376 10.67 5.03 -4.17
CA VAL A 376 10.65 5.81 -2.93
C VAL A 376 10.90 4.91 -1.73
N TYR A 377 11.30 5.49 -0.61
CA TYR A 377 11.20 4.81 0.68
C TYR A 377 9.84 5.10 1.32
N CYS A 378 9.12 4.05 1.71
CA CYS A 378 7.88 4.12 2.47
C CYS A 378 8.17 3.74 3.93
N HIS A 379 7.71 4.57 4.86
CA HIS A 379 7.71 4.24 6.28
C HIS A 379 6.29 3.83 6.69
N MET A 380 6.10 2.54 6.98
CA MET A 380 4.81 1.90 7.28
C MET A 380 4.62 1.81 8.80
N GLU A 381 4.15 2.89 9.45
CA GLU A 381 4.00 2.95 10.92
C GLU A 381 2.69 2.27 11.37
N SER A 382 1.58 2.57 10.70
CA SER A 382 0.26 1.92 10.85
C SER A 382 -0.61 2.20 9.62
N GLU A 383 -1.85 1.69 9.60
CA GLU A 383 -2.81 1.90 8.50
C GLU A 383 -3.02 3.40 8.20
N ASP A 384 -3.31 4.20 9.24
CA ASP A 384 -3.52 5.66 9.12
C ASP A 384 -2.23 6.49 9.25
N ASN A 385 -1.05 5.88 9.19
CA ASN A 385 0.21 6.56 9.47
C ASN A 385 1.33 6.05 8.55
N THR A 386 1.06 6.08 7.25
CA THR A 386 1.98 5.63 6.21
C THR A 386 2.60 6.81 5.48
N TRP A 387 3.93 6.84 5.39
CA TRP A 387 4.67 8.02 4.93
C TRP A 387 5.55 7.75 3.73
N THR A 388 5.56 8.67 2.78
CA THR A 388 6.44 8.66 1.60
C THR A 388 7.61 9.62 1.82
N LEU A 389 8.85 9.14 1.71
CA LEU A 389 10.04 9.99 1.78
C LEU A 389 10.15 10.86 0.51
N ILE A 390 10.19 12.18 0.66
CA ILE A 390 10.18 13.10 -0.49
C ILE A 390 11.41 14.01 -0.60
N ALA A 391 12.06 14.32 0.52
CA ALA A 391 13.21 15.20 0.56
C ALA A 391 14.12 14.86 1.74
N ARG A 392 15.39 15.23 1.63
CA ARG A 392 16.35 15.25 2.72
C ARG A 392 17.26 16.47 2.61
N PHE A 393 17.52 17.07 3.77
CA PHE A 393 18.39 18.23 3.95
C PHE A 393 19.62 17.80 4.74
N SER A 394 20.83 17.95 4.19
CA SER A 394 22.09 17.66 4.88
C SER A 394 22.59 18.88 5.67
N ASN A 395 23.38 18.63 6.72
CA ASN A 395 24.14 19.68 7.40
C ASN A 395 25.67 19.52 7.27
N THR A 396 26.14 18.48 6.55
CA THR A 396 27.57 18.22 6.36
C THR A 396 28.02 18.35 4.93
N ASP A 397 27.11 18.40 3.96
CA ASP A 397 27.55 18.59 2.59
C ASP A 397 28.09 20.01 2.39
N ASN A 398 29.18 20.13 1.62
CA ASN A 398 29.81 21.41 1.34
C ASN A 398 29.01 22.23 0.30
N ARG A 399 27.73 21.87 0.06
CA ARG A 399 27.00 22.31 -1.12
C ARG A 399 25.67 22.99 -0.85
N GLY A 400 24.87 22.65 0.14
CA GLY A 400 23.62 23.39 0.35
C GLY A 400 22.72 23.37 -0.89
N GLU A 401 22.47 22.21 -1.50
CA GLU A 401 21.86 22.11 -2.83
C GLU A 401 20.43 22.69 -2.83
N TRP A 402 19.73 22.62 -1.70
CA TRP A 402 18.41 23.24 -1.54
C TRP A 402 18.45 24.77 -1.58
N MET A 403 19.54 25.37 -1.13
CA MET A 403 19.72 26.83 -1.11
C MET A 403 20.54 27.36 -2.30
N ARG A 404 21.06 26.48 -3.16
CA ARG A 404 21.78 26.83 -4.39
C ARG A 404 20.87 26.97 -5.62
N ASP A 405 21.51 27.28 -6.75
CA ASP A 405 20.91 27.28 -8.09
C ASP A 405 19.60 28.05 -8.19
N HIS A 406 19.53 29.20 -7.53
CA HIS A 406 18.38 30.10 -7.60
C HIS A 406 17.04 29.40 -7.28
N ALA A 407 17.04 28.49 -6.30
CA ALA A 407 15.89 27.71 -5.84
C ALA A 407 15.42 26.60 -6.80
N ASN A 408 16.30 26.08 -7.65
CA ASN A 408 15.92 25.09 -8.66
C ASN A 408 15.20 23.86 -8.07
N TRP A 409 15.65 23.34 -6.92
CA TRP A 409 15.07 22.16 -6.29
C TRP A 409 13.63 22.40 -5.80
N TRP A 410 13.38 23.58 -5.23
CA TRP A 410 12.05 23.99 -4.77
C TRP A 410 11.05 24.13 -5.93
N TYR A 411 11.48 24.67 -7.08
CA TYR A 411 10.55 25.10 -8.15
C TYR A 411 10.54 24.25 -9.41
N ARG A 412 11.71 23.86 -9.94
CA ARG A 412 11.85 23.45 -11.35
C ARG A 412 12.39 22.03 -11.55
N ARG A 413 13.12 21.48 -10.58
CA ARG A 413 13.79 20.19 -10.75
C ARG A 413 12.80 19.06 -11.05
N THR A 414 13.01 18.32 -12.13
CA THR A 414 12.15 17.20 -12.56
C THR A 414 12.84 15.84 -12.50
N GLU A 415 14.06 15.81 -11.95
CA GLU A 415 14.86 14.59 -11.81
C GLU A 415 15.26 14.39 -10.36
N ALA A 416 15.29 13.13 -9.94
CA ALA A 416 15.74 12.75 -8.60
C ALA A 416 17.19 13.19 -8.35
N ASN A 417 17.54 13.38 -7.07
CA ASN A 417 18.92 13.53 -6.62
C ASN A 417 19.13 12.74 -5.34
N GLY A 418 20.32 12.18 -5.13
CA GLY A 418 20.64 11.42 -3.92
C GLY A 418 19.94 10.05 -3.87
N LYS A 419 20.15 9.31 -2.77
CA LYS A 419 19.57 7.97 -2.59
C LYS A 419 18.13 8.06 -2.09
N VAL A 420 17.17 8.18 -3.02
CA VAL A 420 15.72 8.35 -2.74
C VAL A 420 15.06 7.19 -1.98
N THR A 421 15.74 6.06 -1.84
CA THR A 421 15.29 4.87 -1.11
C THR A 421 16.04 4.60 0.19
N ASN A 422 17.03 5.42 0.55
CA ASN A 422 17.80 5.24 1.78
C ASN A 422 17.54 6.43 2.70
N PRO A 423 16.82 6.29 3.82
CA PRO A 423 16.54 7.38 4.76
C PRO A 423 17.75 7.84 5.57
N SER A 424 18.86 7.08 5.59
CA SER A 424 19.93 7.26 6.59
C SER A 424 21.18 7.99 6.11
N ASP A 425 21.35 8.21 4.80
CA ASP A 425 22.51 8.98 4.32
C ASP A 425 22.43 10.44 4.78
N ASN A 426 23.57 11.05 5.09
CA ASN A 426 23.66 12.48 5.38
C ASN A 426 23.99 13.32 4.15
N ASP A 427 23.25 13.11 3.06
CA ASP A 427 23.40 13.81 1.79
C ASP A 427 22.07 14.44 1.38
N ASP A 428 22.09 15.57 0.67
CA ASP A 428 20.89 16.13 0.07
C ASP A 428 20.21 15.15 -0.91
N MET A 429 18.89 15.00 -0.77
CA MET A 429 18.08 14.12 -1.63
C MET A 429 16.76 14.78 -1.96
N ILE A 430 16.33 14.63 -3.22
CA ILE A 430 15.00 15.00 -3.67
C ILE A 430 14.42 13.86 -4.51
N SER A 431 13.23 13.41 -4.14
CA SER A 431 12.49 12.34 -4.81
C SER A 431 11.47 12.93 -5.78
N PRO A 432 11.12 12.24 -6.89
CA PRO A 432 10.01 12.66 -7.74
C PRO A 432 8.68 12.79 -6.98
N ALA A 433 8.52 12.09 -5.87
CA ALA A 433 7.38 12.24 -4.97
C ALA A 433 7.19 13.69 -4.48
N PHE A 434 8.26 14.48 -4.35
CA PHE A 434 8.20 15.88 -3.92
C PHE A 434 7.26 16.74 -4.77
N TRP A 435 7.16 16.45 -6.08
CA TRP A 435 6.34 17.19 -7.02
C TRP A 435 5.22 16.37 -7.67
N SER A 436 5.10 15.08 -7.34
CA SER A 436 4.10 14.19 -7.96
C SER A 436 3.18 13.48 -6.96
N VAL A 437 3.58 13.35 -5.69
CA VAL A 437 2.74 12.74 -4.65
C VAL A 437 2.09 13.86 -3.84
N SER A 438 0.76 13.92 -3.89
CA SER A 438 -0.06 14.78 -3.05
C SER A 438 -0.27 14.15 -1.67
N GLY A 439 -0.43 14.99 -0.65
CA GLY A 439 -0.78 14.54 0.70
C GLY A 439 -1.56 15.60 1.45
N GLN A 440 -2.00 15.25 2.66
CA GLN A 440 -2.70 16.15 3.57
C GLN A 440 -1.74 16.81 4.55
N ASP A 441 -0.76 16.04 5.03
CA ASP A 441 0.18 16.48 6.06
C ASP A 441 1.60 15.94 5.79
N PHE A 442 2.58 16.53 6.46
CA PHE A 442 3.98 16.11 6.38
C PHE A 442 4.62 15.99 7.76
N LYS A 443 5.68 15.18 7.86
CA LYS A 443 6.52 15.08 9.05
C LYS A 443 7.99 15.29 8.73
N ILE A 444 8.74 15.69 9.75
CA ILE A 444 10.21 15.79 9.70
C ILE A 444 10.80 14.83 10.73
N THR A 445 11.82 14.08 10.31
CA THR A 445 12.57 13.13 11.17
C THR A 445 14.06 13.34 10.97
N ARG A 446 14.90 12.76 11.83
CA ARG A 446 16.35 12.69 11.57
C ARG A 446 16.69 11.48 10.70
N GLY A 447 17.76 11.59 9.91
CA GLY A 447 18.30 10.49 9.10
C GLY A 447 19.01 9.42 9.92
N ASP A 448 19.62 9.80 11.04
CA ASP A 448 20.30 8.90 11.97
C ASP A 448 19.36 8.25 13.02
N ASP A 449 18.04 8.44 12.88
CA ASP A 449 17.03 7.71 13.64
C ASP A 449 16.38 6.62 12.77
N LEU A 450 16.73 5.35 13.06
CA LEU A 450 16.23 4.18 12.35
C LEU A 450 14.72 3.94 12.54
N GLN A 451 14.12 4.47 13.60
CA GLN A 451 12.68 4.39 13.83
C GLN A 451 11.91 5.52 13.14
N HIS A 452 12.64 6.49 12.55
CA HIS A 452 12.06 7.66 11.89
C HIS A 452 11.02 8.36 12.79
N THR A 453 11.37 8.53 14.06
CA THR A 453 10.53 9.21 15.04
C THR A 453 10.32 10.63 14.59
N ALA A 454 9.06 11.05 14.54
CA ALA A 454 8.73 12.41 14.12
C ALA A 454 9.26 13.41 15.15
N LEU A 455 10.08 14.35 14.69
CA LEU A 455 10.42 15.54 15.44
C LEU A 455 9.30 16.57 15.37
N LEU A 456 8.64 16.64 14.21
CA LEU A 456 7.52 17.51 13.89
C LEU A 456 6.55 16.76 12.99
N ARG A 457 5.24 16.88 13.26
CA ARG A 457 4.15 16.50 12.35
C ARG A 457 3.21 17.69 12.17
N THR A 458 2.82 17.99 10.93
CA THR A 458 1.76 18.99 10.70
C THR A 458 0.38 18.43 11.08
N LYS A 459 -0.57 19.33 11.32
CA LYS A 459 -1.96 19.00 11.65
C LYS A 459 -2.93 19.85 10.85
N GLY A 460 -4.10 19.29 10.58
CA GLY A 460 -5.25 20.01 10.05
C GLY A 460 -5.17 20.23 8.54
N ASP A 461 -4.69 19.22 7.80
CA ASP A 461 -4.60 19.25 6.33
C ASP A 461 -3.73 20.42 5.85
N CYS A 462 -2.51 20.49 6.37
CA CYS A 462 -1.58 21.58 6.07
C CYS A 462 -1.33 21.74 4.56
N LEU A 463 -1.29 20.62 3.84
CA LEU A 463 -1.01 20.57 2.41
C LEU A 463 -2.26 20.73 1.55
N ARG A 464 -3.48 20.51 2.07
CA ARG A 464 -4.75 20.63 1.31
C ARG A 464 -4.78 19.77 0.07
N GLY A 465 -4.28 18.53 0.17
CA GLY A 465 -4.15 17.61 -0.96
C GLY A 465 -3.15 18.04 -2.03
N GLN A 466 -2.26 18.99 -1.74
CA GLN A 466 -1.21 19.42 -2.68
C GLN A 466 0.07 18.59 -2.51
N THR A 467 0.91 18.58 -3.55
CA THR A 467 2.30 18.14 -3.41
C THR A 467 3.09 19.17 -2.59
N LEU A 468 4.22 18.81 -1.99
CA LEU A 468 5.03 19.78 -1.26
C LEU A 468 5.50 20.91 -2.18
N ARG A 469 5.88 20.61 -3.43
CA ARG A 469 6.21 21.65 -4.42
C ARG A 469 5.02 22.60 -4.65
N ALA A 470 3.83 22.06 -4.87
CA ALA A 470 2.65 22.90 -5.09
C ALA A 470 2.38 23.81 -3.88
N LYS A 471 2.49 23.28 -2.66
CA LYS A 471 2.38 24.06 -1.40
C LYS A 471 3.42 25.18 -1.31
N ILE A 472 4.68 24.88 -1.59
CA ILE A 472 5.77 25.85 -1.52
C ILE A 472 5.58 26.96 -2.56
N THR A 473 5.21 26.59 -3.79
CA THR A 473 5.06 27.52 -4.92
C THR A 473 3.75 28.32 -4.89
N SER A 474 2.74 27.90 -4.12
CA SER A 474 1.47 28.62 -4.01
C SER A 474 1.59 30.02 -3.38
N TYR A 475 2.68 30.28 -2.66
CA TYR A 475 2.92 31.57 -2.00
C TYR A 475 3.63 32.60 -2.89
N GLY A 476 4.13 32.19 -4.05
CA GLY A 476 4.88 33.05 -4.96
C GLY A 476 6.07 32.34 -5.60
N SER A 477 6.76 33.06 -6.48
CA SER A 477 7.98 32.58 -7.17
C SER A 477 9.20 33.39 -6.70
N PHE A 478 9.84 32.94 -5.64
CA PHE A 478 11.02 33.58 -5.05
C PHE A 478 12.30 32.94 -5.58
N ARG A 479 12.68 33.29 -6.81
CA ARG A 479 13.88 32.76 -7.49
C ARG A 479 14.90 33.87 -7.72
N ASN A 480 16.16 33.49 -7.92
CA ASN A 480 17.26 34.43 -8.14
C ASN A 480 17.37 35.45 -6.98
N THR A 481 17.32 36.74 -7.29
CA THR A 481 17.35 37.87 -6.35
C THR A 481 15.97 38.27 -5.83
N ALA A 482 14.90 37.57 -6.23
CA ALA A 482 13.56 37.91 -5.78
C ALA A 482 13.42 37.68 -4.27
N SER A 483 13.10 38.75 -3.55
CA SER A 483 12.87 38.71 -2.11
C SER A 483 11.52 38.04 -1.80
N TRP A 484 11.47 37.21 -0.76
CA TRP A 484 10.24 36.57 -0.29
C TRP A 484 9.52 37.32 0.83
N GLU A 485 9.95 38.56 1.12
CA GLU A 485 9.20 39.51 1.96
C GLU A 485 7.74 39.59 1.60
N ILE A 486 6.85 39.75 2.58
CA ILE A 486 5.42 39.97 2.33
C ILE A 486 5.21 41.22 1.47
N GLN A 487 5.85 42.32 1.89
CA GLN A 487 5.95 43.62 1.24
C GLN A 487 7.30 44.24 1.64
N PRO A 488 7.80 45.27 0.92
CA PRO A 488 9.05 45.94 1.27
C PRO A 488 9.11 46.33 2.75
N ASN A 489 10.09 45.79 3.47
CA ASN A 489 10.30 46.03 4.92
C ASN A 489 9.19 45.51 5.86
N VAL A 490 8.35 44.57 5.40
CA VAL A 490 7.32 43.93 6.24
C VAL A 490 7.77 42.52 6.63
N ASP A 491 7.99 42.34 7.94
CA ASP A 491 8.35 41.06 8.52
C ASP A 491 7.11 40.14 8.64
N GLY A 492 7.29 38.85 8.39
CA GLY A 492 6.23 37.85 8.47
C GLY A 492 6.51 36.59 7.68
N CYS A 493 5.62 35.61 7.80
CA CYS A 493 5.58 34.39 6.98
C CYS A 493 4.44 34.49 5.96
N ARG A 494 4.64 33.95 4.75
CA ARG A 494 3.59 33.92 3.71
C ARG A 494 2.43 32.98 4.05
N GLY A 495 2.68 31.99 4.90
CA GLY A 495 1.66 31.13 5.50
C GLY A 495 2.26 30.26 6.59
N SER A 496 1.42 29.55 7.33
CA SER A 496 1.88 28.63 8.38
C SER A 496 0.90 27.48 8.59
N CYS A 497 1.38 26.41 9.23
CA CYS A 497 0.59 25.27 9.67
C CYS A 497 0.83 25.01 11.16
N ASN A 498 -0.18 24.45 11.82
CA ASN A 498 -0.04 23.92 13.18
C ASN A 498 0.79 22.63 13.15
N VAL A 499 1.61 22.44 14.17
CA VAL A 499 2.41 21.22 14.32
C VAL A 499 2.34 20.63 15.72
N SER A 500 2.67 19.35 15.85
CA SER A 500 3.08 18.74 17.12
C SER A 500 4.54 18.35 17.07
N TYR A 501 5.24 18.61 18.15
CA TYR A 501 6.60 18.14 18.37
C TYR A 501 6.62 16.83 19.18
N ALA A 502 7.57 15.96 18.87
CA ALA A 502 7.83 14.72 19.59
C ALA A 502 9.30 14.30 19.42
N GLY A 503 9.67 13.14 19.98
CA GLY A 503 11.02 12.62 19.88
C GLY A 503 12.07 13.60 20.44
N ARG A 504 13.26 13.60 19.83
CA ARG A 504 14.43 14.39 20.27
C ARG A 504 14.53 15.78 19.60
N PHE A 505 13.39 16.45 19.39
CA PHE A 505 13.40 17.73 18.66
C PHE A 505 14.21 18.83 19.38
N GLN A 506 14.22 18.86 20.71
CA GLN A 506 14.97 19.86 21.50
C GLN A 506 16.49 19.78 21.31
N GLU A 507 16.99 18.59 20.98
CA GLU A 507 18.41 18.32 20.72
C GLU A 507 18.76 18.45 19.23
N THR A 508 17.77 18.78 18.38
CA THR A 508 17.94 18.83 16.94
C THR A 508 18.14 20.28 16.49
N VAL A 509 19.19 20.48 15.71
CA VAL A 509 19.52 21.74 15.05
C VAL A 509 18.43 22.09 14.04
N GLY A 510 18.01 23.34 14.03
CA GLY A 510 16.83 23.81 13.31
C GLY A 510 15.57 23.90 14.18
N PHE A 511 15.58 23.30 15.37
CA PHE A 511 14.41 23.23 16.26
C PHE A 511 14.57 24.05 17.55
N LYS A 512 15.66 24.80 17.75
CA LYS A 512 15.85 25.61 18.99
C LYS A 512 14.72 26.60 19.26
N GLN A 513 14.04 27.09 18.23
CA GLN A 513 12.92 28.02 18.37
C GLN A 513 11.55 27.34 18.43
N ALA A 514 11.47 26.00 18.40
CA ALA A 514 10.22 25.22 18.35
C ALA A 514 9.19 25.62 19.43
N ASN A 515 9.68 25.89 20.65
CA ASN A 515 8.87 26.27 21.81
C ASN A 515 8.82 27.80 22.06
N CYS A 516 9.46 28.59 21.21
CA CYS A 516 9.47 30.04 21.35
C CYS A 516 8.30 30.64 20.56
N SER A 517 7.64 31.66 21.12
CA SER A 517 6.63 32.44 20.41
C SER A 517 7.12 33.87 20.17
N GLY A 518 7.20 34.25 18.89
CA GLY A 518 7.78 35.51 18.45
C GLY A 518 6.78 36.37 17.69
N LYS A 519 7.25 37.54 17.26
CA LYS A 519 6.43 38.57 16.58
C LYS A 519 5.86 38.09 15.24
N ILE A 520 6.60 37.31 14.45
CA ILE A 520 6.16 36.90 13.11
C ILE A 520 5.52 35.51 13.07
N GLN A 521 5.79 34.68 14.07
CA GLN A 521 5.22 33.34 14.22
C GLN A 521 5.35 32.87 15.67
N GLY A 522 4.39 32.04 16.12
CA GLY A 522 4.37 31.43 17.46
C GLY A 522 5.06 30.07 17.53
N ALA A 523 5.15 29.53 18.75
CA ALA A 523 5.51 28.13 18.98
C ALA A 523 4.51 27.19 18.30
N GLU A 524 4.88 25.91 18.14
CA GLU A 524 4.00 24.88 17.55
C GLU A 524 3.49 25.22 16.13
N LYS A 525 4.30 25.98 15.39
CA LYS A 525 4.06 26.33 13.99
C LYS A 525 5.22 25.92 13.10
N ILE A 526 4.90 25.59 11.86
CA ILE A 526 5.83 25.65 10.74
C ILE A 526 5.36 26.73 9.77
N GLY A 527 6.24 27.68 9.48
CA GLY A 527 5.97 28.85 8.64
C GLY A 527 6.64 28.71 7.29
N PHE A 528 6.01 29.20 6.22
CA PHE A 528 6.54 29.16 4.87
C PHE A 528 6.97 30.56 4.42
N TRP A 529 8.17 30.65 3.84
CA TRP A 529 8.74 31.89 3.31
C TRP A 529 8.71 33.01 4.35
N CYS A 530 9.39 32.78 5.46
CA CYS A 530 9.45 33.71 6.57
C CYS A 530 10.60 34.69 6.37
N ALA A 531 10.32 35.97 6.62
CA ALA A 531 11.29 37.06 6.53
C ALA A 531 11.17 37.95 7.76
N ILE A 532 12.30 38.29 8.38
CA ILE A 532 12.36 39.29 9.44
C ILE A 532 13.72 39.98 9.40
N GLU A 533 13.72 41.31 9.44
CA GLU A 533 14.95 42.11 9.28
C GLU A 533 15.80 41.60 8.10
N SER A 534 17.11 41.43 8.16
CA SER A 534 17.87 40.97 6.97
C SER A 534 17.84 39.45 6.71
N THR A 535 17.06 38.68 7.48
CA THR A 535 17.10 37.21 7.55
C THR A 535 15.85 36.54 7.00
N GLY A 536 15.95 35.25 6.64
CA GLY A 536 14.77 34.48 6.23
C GLY A 536 14.96 32.97 6.15
N SER A 537 13.85 32.28 5.99
CA SER A 537 13.77 30.82 5.87
C SER A 537 12.66 30.39 4.91
N VAL A 538 12.90 29.30 4.17
CA VAL A 538 11.87 28.66 3.33
C VAL A 538 10.82 27.99 4.22
N MET A 539 11.26 27.28 5.28
CA MET A 539 10.39 26.68 6.29
C MET A 539 10.91 26.99 7.71
N MET A 540 10.27 27.93 8.40
CA MET A 540 10.58 28.30 9.78
C MET A 540 9.95 27.32 10.77
N ILE A 541 10.73 26.75 11.68
CA ILE A 541 10.24 25.82 12.72
C ILE A 541 10.18 26.55 14.06
N GLY A 542 8.97 26.74 14.59
CA GLY A 542 8.74 27.50 15.82
C GLY A 542 8.62 29.01 15.59
N GLY A 543 8.91 29.80 16.62
CA GLY A 543 8.69 31.24 16.59
C GLY A 543 9.84 32.05 16.01
N GLY A 544 9.51 33.16 15.37
CA GLY A 544 10.47 34.12 14.81
C GLY A 544 10.20 35.55 15.27
N GLY A 545 11.27 36.31 15.50
CA GLY A 545 11.23 37.67 16.01
C GLY A 545 11.08 37.74 17.52
N GLN A 546 11.57 38.83 18.11
CA GLN A 546 11.68 39.01 19.56
C GLN A 546 10.40 38.58 20.30
N PRO A 547 10.51 37.78 21.38
CA PRO A 547 11.74 37.36 22.08
C PRO A 547 12.51 36.18 21.45
N CYS A 548 12.03 35.63 20.33
CA CYS A 548 12.71 34.55 19.61
C CYS A 548 13.86 35.07 18.75
N ALA A 549 14.66 34.13 18.23
CA ALA A 549 15.65 34.43 17.20
C ALA A 549 15.00 35.03 15.94
N LEU A 550 15.82 35.61 15.07
CA LEU A 550 15.39 36.14 13.78
C LEU A 550 14.98 35.00 12.81
N GLY A 551 14.93 35.28 11.51
CA GLY A 551 14.32 34.43 10.50
C GLY A 551 15.22 33.31 9.96
N ASP A 552 16.46 33.24 10.40
CA ASP A 552 17.53 32.38 9.88
C ASP A 552 17.62 31.02 10.60
N HIS A 553 16.48 30.44 10.98
CA HIS A 553 16.39 29.12 11.59
C HIS A 553 15.31 28.25 10.92
N GLY A 554 15.40 26.93 11.09
CA GLY A 554 14.54 25.96 10.43
C GLY A 554 15.21 25.36 9.20
N ILE A 555 14.46 25.23 8.09
CA ILE A 555 14.91 24.65 6.82
C ILE A 555 14.96 25.72 5.72
N GLY A 556 16.04 25.69 4.94
CA GLY A 556 16.35 26.59 3.86
C GLY A 556 16.57 28.01 4.35
N ILE A 557 17.65 28.23 5.10
CA ILE A 557 17.87 29.45 5.88
C ILE A 557 18.91 30.37 5.24
N THR A 558 18.74 31.68 5.44
CA THR A 558 19.66 32.73 4.98
C THR A 558 19.81 33.82 6.03
N SER A 559 21.06 34.17 6.33
CA SER A 559 21.42 35.19 7.33
C SER A 559 21.50 36.62 6.76
N LYS A 560 21.61 36.79 5.44
CA LYS A 560 21.67 38.10 4.79
C LYS A 560 21.13 38.03 3.38
N GLY A 561 19.90 38.51 3.22
CA GLY A 561 19.20 38.53 1.94
C GLY A 561 18.07 37.52 1.98
N ARG A 562 16.83 38.03 2.07
CA ARG A 562 15.55 37.30 2.09
C ARG A 562 15.25 36.66 0.72
N SER A 563 16.26 36.07 0.11
CA SER A 563 16.32 35.55 -1.25
C SER A 563 17.37 34.43 -1.32
N PHE A 564 17.42 33.73 -2.46
CA PHE A 564 18.45 32.72 -2.73
C PHE A 564 19.78 33.33 -3.20
N TYR A 565 19.87 34.66 -3.31
CA TYR A 565 21.12 35.34 -3.66
C TYR A 565 21.92 35.64 -2.40
N ALA A 566 22.96 34.84 -2.13
CA ALA A 566 23.91 35.12 -1.08
C ALA A 566 24.78 36.31 -1.48
N VAL A 567 24.60 37.47 -0.84
CA VAL A 567 25.57 38.57 -0.89
C VAL A 567 26.90 38.07 -0.29
N SER A 568 28.04 38.60 -0.76
CA SER A 568 29.41 38.16 -0.45
C SER A 568 29.83 38.08 1.03
N SER A 569 28.93 38.38 1.98
CA SER A 569 29.13 38.22 3.44
C SER A 569 28.00 37.48 4.17
N GLY A 570 27.04 36.89 3.43
CA GLY A 570 25.90 36.12 3.97
C GLY A 570 26.14 34.61 3.87
N LYS A 571 25.65 33.87 4.87
CA LYS A 571 25.65 32.40 4.88
C LYS A 571 24.23 31.86 4.63
N VAL A 572 24.15 30.80 3.84
CA VAL A 572 22.94 30.01 3.56
C VAL A 572 23.18 28.56 3.96
N ASN A 573 22.19 27.88 4.53
CA ASN A 573 22.28 26.47 4.91
C ASN A 573 20.93 25.77 4.62
N ASP A 574 20.96 24.46 4.35
CA ASP A 574 19.72 23.70 4.13
C ASP A 574 18.91 23.58 5.40
N PHE A 575 19.53 23.58 6.58
CA PHE A 575 18.87 23.79 7.86
C PHE A 575 19.85 24.28 8.94
N GLY A 576 19.33 24.87 10.01
CA GLY A 576 20.16 25.43 11.08
C GLY A 576 19.37 26.17 12.16
N ASP A 577 20.01 26.44 13.30
CA ASP A 577 19.46 27.30 14.36
C ASP A 577 19.77 28.79 14.18
N ALA A 578 20.77 29.07 13.37
CA ALA A 578 21.19 30.40 12.94
C ALA A 578 21.94 30.23 11.62
N GLY A 579 21.83 31.20 10.72
CA GLY A 579 22.56 31.16 9.45
C GLY A 579 24.08 31.27 9.63
N THR A 580 24.57 31.60 10.82
CA THR A 580 25.98 31.89 11.10
C THR A 580 26.84 30.69 11.53
N VAL A 581 26.24 29.58 11.98
CA VAL A 581 26.97 28.44 12.58
C VAL A 581 26.58 27.11 11.90
N SER A 582 27.56 26.39 11.35
CA SER A 582 27.39 25.00 10.89
C SER A 582 27.50 24.06 12.10
N PRO A 583 26.61 23.07 12.27
CA PRO A 583 26.58 22.24 13.47
C PRO A 583 27.76 21.27 13.59
N GLU A 584 28.22 21.03 14.82
CA GLU A 584 29.35 20.14 15.15
C GLU A 584 29.06 18.63 14.96
N MET A 585 27.78 18.24 14.85
CA MET A 585 27.34 16.86 14.66
C MET A 585 26.64 16.68 13.30
N GLY A 586 27.16 15.78 12.47
CA GLY A 586 26.63 15.51 11.13
C GLY A 586 25.42 14.57 11.11
N TYR A 587 24.26 15.07 10.69
CA TYR A 587 23.07 14.28 10.36
C TYR A 587 22.16 15.04 9.40
N SER A 588 21.21 14.33 8.77
CA SER A 588 20.24 14.94 7.87
C SER A 588 18.85 15.02 8.48
N LEU A 589 18.01 15.92 7.94
CA LEU A 589 16.58 15.96 8.19
C LEU A 589 15.83 15.35 7.00
N ASN A 590 15.04 14.32 7.24
CA ASN A 590 14.14 13.75 6.24
C ASN A 590 12.78 14.42 6.32
N LEU A 591 12.19 14.71 5.16
CA LEU A 591 10.83 15.22 5.05
C LEU A 591 9.96 14.21 4.31
N TRP A 592 8.81 13.94 4.91
CA TRP A 592 7.90 12.86 4.55
C TRP A 592 6.49 13.39 4.32
N ILE A 593 5.77 12.86 3.34
CA ILE A 593 4.38 13.24 3.06
C ILE A 593 3.43 12.05 3.25
N GLN A 594 2.20 12.32 3.67
CA GLN A 594 1.12 11.33 3.84
C GLN A 594 -0.15 11.75 3.12
#